data_AF-A0A0R1UJZ1-F1
#
_entry.id   AF-A0A0R1UJZ1-F1
#
_cell.length_a   1.000
_cell.length_b   1.000
_cell.length_c   1.000
_cell.angle_alpha   90.00
_cell.angle_beta   90.00
_cell.angle_gamma   90.00
#
_symmetry.space_group_name_H-M   'P 1'
#
loop_
_entity.id
_entity.type
_entity.pdbx_description
1 polymer ?
#
loop_
_entity_poly.entity_id
_entity_poly.type
_entity_poly.pdbx_seq_one_letter_code
_entity_poly.pdbx_strand_id
1 'polypeptide(L)'
;MSKKNQYEVQRFYGVPVEADANGTYQLKLDPHGEFKVHTWRTGKHTKGKFTGVGQLMLTENNLPVVILKAEPMAFKDRHTETPLQRFLTVAVTPAVLAMAQHEWGEPQ
;
A
#
# COMPACT_ATOMS: atom_id res chain seq x y z
N MET A 1 -11.13 -25.31 -19.36
CA MET A 1 -10.06 -25.60 -18.38
C MET A 1 -10.15 -24.60 -17.24
N SER A 2 -10.61 -25.03 -16.07
CA SER A 2 -10.90 -24.14 -14.94
C SER A 2 -9.62 -23.55 -14.34
N LYS A 3 -9.58 -22.22 -14.24
CA LYS A 3 -8.48 -21.39 -13.70
C LYS A 3 -8.27 -21.60 -12.19
N LYS A 4 -7.93 -22.82 -11.75
CA LYS A 4 -7.82 -23.23 -10.33
C LYS A 4 -6.78 -22.46 -9.49
N ASN A 5 -6.04 -21.51 -10.07
CA ASN A 5 -5.01 -20.73 -9.39
C ASN A 5 -5.08 -19.22 -9.67
N GLN A 6 -6.12 -18.74 -10.36
CA GLN A 6 -6.31 -17.30 -10.55
C GLN A 6 -7.05 -16.70 -9.35
N TYR A 7 -6.65 -15.49 -9.00
CA TYR A 7 -7.24 -14.66 -7.96
C TYR A 7 -7.29 -13.23 -8.47
N GLU A 8 -8.16 -12.42 -7.86
CA GLU A 8 -8.23 -10.99 -8.17
C GLU A 8 -6.94 -10.31 -7.75
N VAL A 9 -6.32 -9.62 -8.71
CA VAL A 9 -5.11 -8.85 -8.46
C VAL A 9 -5.51 -7.38 -8.43
N GLN A 10 -5.19 -6.71 -7.33
CA GLN A 10 -5.26 -5.26 -7.23
C GLN A 10 -3.84 -4.75 -7.05
N ARG A 11 -3.50 -3.65 -7.75
CA ARG A 11 -2.29 -2.87 -7.52
C ARG A 11 -2.61 -1.78 -6.50
N PHE A 12 -1.69 -1.53 -5.59
CA PHE A 12 -1.76 -0.50 -4.57
C PHE A 12 -0.57 0.42 -4.72
N TYR A 13 -0.83 1.72 -4.76
CA TYR A 13 0.18 2.76 -4.64
C TYR A 13 0.25 3.16 -3.18
N GLY A 14 1.44 3.18 -2.60
CA GLY A 14 1.60 3.48 -1.20
C GLY A 14 2.95 4.06 -0.83
N VAL A 15 2.99 4.66 0.36
CA VAL A 15 4.18 5.30 0.92
C VAL A 15 4.55 4.60 2.22
N PRO A 16 5.82 4.25 2.43
CA PRO A 16 6.28 3.74 3.71
C PRO A 16 5.96 4.70 4.85
N VAL A 17 5.51 4.15 5.96
CA VAL A 17 5.25 4.91 7.19
C VAL A 17 6.10 4.37 8.33
N GLU A 18 6.20 5.13 9.40
CA GLU A 18 6.80 4.71 10.66
C GLU A 18 5.91 5.16 11.82
N ALA A 19 6.03 4.45 12.94
CA ALA A 19 5.31 4.84 14.14
C ALA A 19 5.96 6.09 14.76
N ASP A 20 5.16 7.08 15.13
CA ASP A 20 5.62 8.24 15.89
C ASP A 20 5.66 7.93 17.39
N ALA A 21 6.16 8.89 18.18
CA ALA A 21 6.25 8.75 19.63
C ALA A 21 4.89 8.57 20.34
N ASN A 22 3.78 8.89 19.66
CA ASN A 22 2.42 8.79 20.17
C ASN A 22 1.73 7.47 19.78
N GLY A 23 2.42 6.57 19.08
CA GLY A 23 1.85 5.33 18.56
C GLY A 23 0.92 5.52 17.37
N THR A 24 0.95 6.70 16.74
CA THR A 24 0.32 6.96 15.44
C THR A 24 1.34 6.72 14.32
N TYR A 25 0.93 6.84 13.06
CA TYR A 25 1.81 6.62 11.91
C TYR A 25 2.05 7.92 11.15
N GLN A 26 3.30 8.19 10.81
CA GLN A 26 3.74 9.31 9.97
C GLN A 26 4.44 8.81 8.70
N LEU A 27 4.49 9.64 7.65
CA LEU A 27 5.24 9.29 6.44
C LEU A 27 6.71 9.13 6.78
N LYS A 28 7.31 8.06 6.27
CA LYS A 28 8.74 7.84 6.39
C LYS A 28 9.46 8.64 5.30
N LEU A 29 10.03 9.77 5.69
CA LEU A 29 10.81 10.63 4.82
C LEU A 29 12.25 10.11 4.71
N ASP A 30 12.89 10.38 3.58
CA ASP A 30 14.30 10.15 3.35
C ASP A 30 15.15 11.31 3.93
N PRO A 31 16.50 11.24 3.86
CA PRO A 31 17.37 12.30 4.39
C PRO A 31 17.18 13.69 3.76
N HIS A 32 16.52 13.78 2.60
CA HIS A 32 16.18 15.04 1.93
C HIS A 32 14.80 15.57 2.33
N GLY A 33 14.07 14.85 3.18
CA GLY A 33 12.71 15.19 3.57
C GLY A 33 11.66 14.77 2.54
N GLU A 34 12.01 13.91 1.59
CA GLU A 34 11.09 13.43 0.54
C GLU A 34 10.63 12.01 0.82
N PHE A 35 9.48 11.62 0.28
CA PHE A 35 9.06 10.22 0.24
C PHE A 35 8.92 9.74 -1.20
N LYS A 36 8.94 8.41 -1.38
CA LYS A 36 8.69 7.79 -2.68
C LYS A 36 7.45 6.92 -2.61
N VAL A 37 6.58 7.11 -3.60
CA VAL A 37 5.47 6.19 -3.83
C VAL A 37 6.00 4.94 -4.51
N HIS A 38 5.61 3.81 -3.96
CA HIS A 38 5.93 2.49 -4.48
C HIS A 38 4.64 1.73 -4.73
N THR A 39 4.73 0.68 -5.53
CA THR A 39 3.61 -0.15 -5.91
C THR A 39 3.74 -1.55 -5.34
N TRP A 40 2.61 -2.08 -4.90
CA TRP A 40 2.45 -3.47 -4.49
C TRP A 40 1.19 -4.06 -5.09
N ARG A 41 1.00 -5.36 -4.90
CA ARG A 41 -0.24 -6.03 -5.29
C ARG A 41 -0.75 -7.03 -4.26
N THR A 42 -2.00 -7.44 -4.42
CA THR A 42 -2.46 -8.68 -3.77
C THR A 42 -1.76 -9.92 -4.34
N GLY A 43 -1.53 -10.89 -3.47
CA GLY A 43 -1.05 -12.24 -3.77
C GLY A 43 -2.03 -13.31 -3.27
N LYS A 44 -1.80 -14.56 -3.70
CA LYS A 44 -2.63 -15.72 -3.30
C LYS A 44 -2.73 -15.88 -1.77
N HIS A 45 -1.70 -15.48 -1.05
CA HIS A 45 -1.56 -15.62 0.41
C HIS A 45 -1.68 -14.30 1.16
N THR A 46 -2.03 -13.21 0.47
CA THR A 46 -2.30 -11.93 1.12
C THR A 46 -3.43 -12.08 2.11
N LYS A 47 -3.20 -11.65 3.36
CA LYS A 47 -4.19 -11.74 4.44
C LYS A 47 -4.95 -10.42 4.62
N GLY A 48 -6.16 -10.51 5.18
CA GLY A 48 -7.01 -9.34 5.42
C GLY A 48 -7.72 -8.85 4.15
N LYS A 49 -8.41 -7.72 4.27
CA LYS A 49 -9.15 -7.09 3.17
C LYS A 49 -8.80 -5.62 3.10
N PHE A 50 -8.73 -5.12 1.87
CA PHE A 50 -8.69 -3.69 1.62
C PHE A 50 -10.07 -3.08 1.92
N THR A 51 -10.08 -2.01 2.72
CA THR A 51 -11.29 -1.29 3.14
C THR A 51 -11.32 0.15 2.64
N GLY A 52 -10.19 0.74 2.29
CA GLY A 52 -10.14 2.08 1.72
C GLY A 52 -8.76 2.74 1.77
N VAL A 53 -8.63 3.86 1.05
CA VAL A 53 -7.43 4.71 1.06
C VAL A 53 -7.15 5.23 2.48
N GLY A 54 -5.88 5.32 2.86
CA GLY A 54 -5.42 5.62 4.22
C GLY A 54 -5.21 4.38 5.09
N GLN A 55 -5.76 3.22 4.71
CA GLN A 55 -5.49 1.95 5.38
C GLN A 55 -4.02 1.57 5.23
N LEU A 56 -3.46 0.95 6.27
CA LEU A 56 -2.11 0.40 6.23
C LEU A 56 -2.08 -1.03 5.68
N MET A 57 -1.01 -1.36 4.97
CA MET A 57 -0.61 -2.72 4.65
C MET A 57 0.80 -3.01 5.16
N LEU A 58 1.12 -4.28 5.35
CA LEU A 58 2.50 -4.73 5.55
C LEU A 58 3.04 -5.35 4.28
N THR A 59 4.27 -4.97 3.93
CA THR A 59 5.05 -5.65 2.91
C THR A 59 5.60 -6.98 3.43
N GLU A 60 6.18 -7.79 2.55
CA GLU A 60 6.82 -9.06 2.95
C GLU A 60 7.96 -8.87 3.97
N ASN A 61 8.61 -7.71 3.98
CA ASN A 61 9.68 -7.36 4.91
C ASN A 61 9.18 -6.64 6.17
N ASN A 62 7.89 -6.73 6.50
CA ASN A 62 7.23 -6.09 7.64
C ASN A 62 7.32 -4.56 7.66
N LEU A 63 7.48 -3.92 6.50
CA LEU A 63 7.40 -2.47 6.38
C LEU A 63 5.92 -2.05 6.33
N PRO A 64 5.43 -1.19 7.23
CA PRO A 64 4.10 -0.63 7.12
C PRO A 64 4.07 0.44 6.02
N VAL A 65 3.01 0.41 5.21
CA VAL A 65 2.82 1.29 4.07
C VAL A 65 1.38 1.79 4.08
N VAL A 66 1.19 3.09 3.93
CA VAL A 66 -0.15 3.67 3.74
C VAL A 66 -0.58 3.53 2.29
N ILE A 67 -1.81 3.07 2.06
CA ILE A 67 -2.38 2.94 0.72
C ILE A 67 -2.96 4.29 0.28
N LEU A 68 -2.48 4.82 -0.84
CA LEU A 68 -2.95 6.08 -1.44
C LEU A 68 -3.96 5.86 -2.57
N LYS A 69 -3.82 4.75 -3.32
CA LYS A 69 -4.69 4.37 -4.43
C LYS A 69 -4.69 2.86 -4.61
N ALA A 70 -5.82 2.33 -5.06
CA ALA A 70 -5.98 0.93 -5.44
C ALA A 70 -6.61 0.85 -6.83
N GLU A 71 -6.08 -0.03 -7.69
CA GLU A 71 -6.63 -0.26 -9.03
C GLU A 71 -6.64 -1.74 -9.39
N PRO A 72 -7.63 -2.21 -10.17
CA PRO A 72 -7.61 -3.57 -10.69
C PRO A 72 -6.40 -3.81 -11.59
N MET A 73 -5.81 -5.00 -11.48
CA MET A 73 -4.68 -5.43 -12.31
C MET A 73 -5.02 -6.76 -12.98
N ALA A 74 -4.63 -6.92 -14.25
CA ALA A 74 -4.77 -8.19 -14.93
C ALA A 74 -3.82 -9.24 -14.32
N PHE A 75 -4.34 -10.45 -14.07
CA PHE A 75 -3.56 -11.52 -13.43
C PHE A 75 -2.24 -11.87 -14.14
N LYS A 76 -2.18 -11.70 -15.46
CA LYS A 76 -0.97 -11.93 -16.26
C LYS A 76 0.17 -10.97 -15.89
N ASP A 77 -0.17 -9.74 -15.49
CA ASP A 77 0.77 -8.66 -15.21
C ASP A 77 1.20 -8.64 -13.73
N ARG A 78 0.68 -9.56 -12.90
CA ARG A 78 0.97 -9.60 -11.46
C ARG A 78 2.46 -9.64 -11.13
N HIS A 79 3.30 -10.23 -11.99
CA HIS A 79 4.74 -10.33 -11.72
C HIS A 79 5.50 -9.02 -11.92
N THR A 80 4.83 -7.98 -12.41
CA THR A 80 5.39 -6.62 -12.50
C THR A 80 5.47 -5.93 -11.14
N GLU A 81 4.68 -6.37 -10.16
CA GLU A 81 4.62 -5.76 -8.83
C GLU A 81 4.93 -6.74 -7.70
N THR A 82 5.53 -6.21 -6.64
CA THR A 82 5.80 -6.95 -5.41
C THR A 82 4.50 -7.28 -4.67
N PRO A 83 4.28 -8.52 -4.21
CA PRO A 83 3.12 -8.84 -3.39
C PRO A 83 3.21 -8.19 -1.99
N LEU A 84 2.06 -7.81 -1.43
CA LEU A 84 1.94 -7.41 -0.04
C LEU A 84 1.64 -8.61 0.86
N GLN A 85 2.06 -8.56 2.13
CA GLN A 85 1.86 -9.63 3.10
C GLN A 85 0.44 -9.65 3.65
N ARG A 86 -0.04 -8.51 4.18
CA ARG A 86 -1.39 -8.38 4.72
C ARG A 86 -1.89 -6.94 4.73
N PHE A 87 -3.20 -6.77 4.75
CA PHE A 87 -3.84 -5.53 5.14
C PHE A 87 -3.95 -5.45 6.67
N LEU A 88 -3.71 -4.26 7.22
CA LEU A 88 -3.91 -3.98 8.63
C LEU A 88 -5.31 -3.39 8.85
N THR A 89 -5.82 -3.49 10.08
CA THR A 89 -7.11 -2.90 10.47
C THR A 89 -6.99 -1.43 10.88
N VAL A 90 -5.77 -0.89 10.85
CA VAL A 90 -5.47 0.51 11.21
C VAL A 90 -5.27 1.34 9.95
N ALA A 91 -5.57 2.63 10.07
CA ALA A 91 -5.37 3.63 9.05
C ALA A 91 -4.55 4.80 9.63
N VAL A 92 -3.90 5.57 8.77
CA VAL A 92 -3.27 6.83 9.15
C VAL A 92 -4.34 7.88 9.49
N THR A 93 -3.93 8.96 10.14
CA THR A 93 -4.82 10.10 10.37
C THR A 93 -5.16 10.79 9.04
N PRO A 94 -6.31 11.47 8.94
CA PRO A 94 -6.67 12.22 7.72
C PRO A 94 -5.63 13.26 7.31
N ALA A 95 -4.92 13.87 8.27
CA ALA A 95 -3.87 14.83 8.01
C ALA A 95 -2.66 14.21 7.28
N VAL A 96 -2.21 13.03 7.73
CA VAL A 96 -1.10 12.31 7.11
C VAL A 96 -1.49 11.83 5.71
N LEU A 97 -2.72 11.35 5.54
CA LEU A 97 -3.22 10.96 4.22
C LEU A 97 -3.27 12.15 3.25
N ALA A 98 -3.81 13.29 3.69
CA ALA A 98 -3.91 14.50 2.88
C ALA A 98 -2.52 15.01 2.44
N MET A 99 -1.53 14.99 3.36
CA MET A 99 -0.14 15.34 3.06
C MET A 99 0.45 14.43 1.97
N ALA A 100 0.28 13.10 2.12
CA ALA A 100 0.79 12.13 1.17
C ALA A 100 0.15 12.29 -0.23
N GLN A 101 -1.15 12.56 -0.29
CA GLN A 101 -1.86 12.76 -1.55
C GLN A 101 -1.47 14.08 -2.23
N HIS A 102 -1.31 15.15 -1.45
CA HIS A 102 -0.89 16.46 -1.95
C HIS A 102 0.50 16.41 -2.57
N GLU A 103 1.47 15.78 -1.89
CA GLU A 103 2.84 15.66 -2.38
C GLU A 103 2.99 14.65 -3.53
N TRP A 104 2.18 13.59 -3.55
CA TRP A 104 2.24 12.62 -4.63
C TRP A 104 1.83 13.23 -5.98
N GLY A 105 0.80 14.08 -6.01
CA GLY A 105 0.26 14.66 -7.24
C GLY A 105 -0.03 13.59 -8.29
N GLU A 106 -1.09 12.80 -8.09
CA GLU A 106 -1.46 11.57 -8.84
C GLU A 106 -0.78 11.39 -10.20
N PRO A 107 -0.25 10.19 -10.53
CA PRO A 107 0.25 9.92 -11.86
C PRO A 107 -0.89 10.13 -12.87
N GLN A 108 -0.71 11.12 -13.75
CA GLN A 108 -1.55 11.36 -14.92
C GLN A 108 -1.56 10.15 -15.86
#